data_AF-A0A972A1H3-F1
#
_entry.id   AF-A0A972A1H3-F1
#
_cell.length_a   1.000
_cell.length_b   1.000
_cell.length_c   1.000
_cell.angle_alpha   90.00
_cell.angle_beta   90.00
_cell.angle_gamma   90.00
#
_symmetry.space_group_name_H-M   'P 1'
#
loop_
_entity.id
_entity.type
_entity.pdbx_description
1 polymer ?
#
loop_
_entity_poly.entity_id
_entity_poly.type
_entity_poly.pdbx_seq_one_letter_code
_entity_poly.pdbx_strand_id
1 'polypeptide(L)'
;MGLKNISAASLAGRIVVNQRGESRVIQISVNDTDPQMAMKLTNKVAEVLKKKIIEIMQIENVQIIDKAELQPNPVSPNKRMNYIIGVILGLIAGMGIILLIIYFDNTVKTPEDVKKHLNLPVIGTIPSFKFYKNGI
;
A
#
# COMPACT_ATOMS: atom_id res chain seq x y z
N MET A 1 -11.44 -29.28 -15.57
CA MET A 1 -10.22 -29.10 -16.38
C MET A 1 -9.75 -27.65 -16.22
N GLY A 2 -8.73 -27.39 -15.41
CA GLY A 2 -8.22 -26.03 -15.16
C GLY A 2 -6.84 -25.97 -14.51
N LEU A 3 -6.25 -27.15 -14.21
CA LEU A 3 -4.96 -27.28 -13.52
C LEU A 3 -3.79 -27.55 -14.48
N LYS A 4 -4.02 -27.53 -15.81
CA LYS A 4 -3.07 -28.07 -16.79
C LYS A 4 -1.91 -27.11 -17.15
N ASN A 5 -1.90 -25.87 -16.64
CA ASN A 5 -0.92 -24.85 -17.02
C ASN A 5 -0.26 -24.10 -15.85
N ILE A 6 -0.37 -24.60 -14.61
CA ILE A 6 0.32 -24.00 -13.46
C ILE A 6 1.53 -24.88 -13.11
N SER A 7 2.74 -24.33 -13.27
CA SER A 7 3.99 -25.01 -12.89
C SER A 7 4.04 -25.30 -11.39
N ALA A 8 4.47 -26.50 -11.00
CA ALA A 8 4.62 -26.91 -9.60
C ALA A 8 5.52 -25.95 -8.80
N ALA A 9 6.55 -25.38 -9.44
CA ALA A 9 7.42 -24.37 -8.83
C ALA A 9 6.66 -23.07 -8.51
N SER A 10 5.73 -22.67 -9.36
CA SER A 10 4.91 -21.47 -9.16
C SER A 10 3.85 -21.65 -8.07
N LEU A 11 3.45 -22.88 -7.76
CA LEU A 11 2.57 -23.22 -6.64
C LEU A 11 3.35 -23.25 -5.32
N ALA A 12 4.55 -23.84 -5.32
CA ALA A 12 5.41 -23.90 -4.14
C ALA A 12 5.74 -22.49 -3.61
N GLY A 13 6.01 -21.52 -4.49
CA GLY A 13 6.28 -20.13 -4.10
C GLY A 13 5.08 -19.36 -3.52
N ARG A 14 3.86 -19.91 -3.61
CA ARG A 14 2.62 -19.28 -3.10
C ARG A 14 2.14 -19.87 -1.77
N ILE A 15 2.81 -20.92 -1.29
CA ILE A 15 2.44 -21.62 -0.05
C ILE A 15 3.39 -21.14 1.04
N VAL A 16 2.85 -20.44 2.03
CA VAL A 16 3.60 -20.04 3.23
C VAL A 16 3.15 -20.93 4.39
N VAL A 17 4.06 -21.77 4.89
CA VAL A 17 3.83 -22.60 6.07
C VAL A 17 4.50 -21.92 7.26
N ASN A 18 3.70 -21.34 8.14
CA ASN A 18 4.19 -20.78 9.40
C ASN A 18 3.88 -21.74 10.54
N GLN A 19 4.91 -22.24 11.21
CA GLN A 19 4.77 -23.05 12.41
C GLN A 19 4.85 -22.09 13.61
N ARG A 20 3.71 -21.71 14.19
CA ARG A 20 3.70 -20.95 15.46
C ARG A 20 4.06 -21.89 16.61
N GLY A 21 5.01 -21.47 17.45
CA GLY A 21 5.69 -22.27 18.47
C GLY A 21 4.77 -23.06 19.41
N GLU A 22 5.34 -24.13 19.99
CA GLU A 22 4.80 -25.11 20.96
C GLU A 22 3.41 -25.71 20.72
N SER A 23 2.68 -25.30 19.69
CA SER A 23 1.43 -25.93 19.27
C SER A 23 1.67 -26.95 18.15
N ARG A 24 0.85 -28.01 18.06
CA ARG A 24 0.86 -29.01 16.97
C ARG A 24 0.00 -28.56 15.78
N VAL A 25 -0.19 -27.24 15.63
CA VAL A 25 -1.06 -26.64 14.63
C VAL A 25 -0.24 -26.20 13.42
N ILE A 26 -0.64 -26.67 12.23
CA ILE A 26 -0.05 -26.29 10.94
C ILE A 26 -0.99 -25.29 10.28
N GLN A 27 -0.50 -24.09 9.99
CA GLN A 27 -1.24 -23.09 9.24
C GLN A 27 -0.87 -23.16 7.76
N ILE A 28 -1.88 -23.31 6.90
CA ILE A 28 -1.74 -23.33 5.44
C ILE A 28 -2.39 -22.06 4.91
N SER A 29 -1.66 -21.28 4.12
CA SER A 29 -2.18 -20.06 3.49
C SER A 29 -1.80 -20.03 2.02
N VAL A 30 -2.79 -19.78 1.17
CA VAL A 30 -2.64 -19.70 -0.29
C VAL A 30 -3.13 -18.33 -0.73
N ASN A 31 -2.29 -17.61 -1.45
CA ASN A 31 -2.65 -16.33 -2.05
C ASN A 31 -2.93 -16.53 -3.55
N ASP A 32 -4.15 -16.21 -4.00
CA ASP A 32 -4.54 -16.26 -5.40
C ASP A 32 -5.46 -15.07 -5.75
N THR A 33 -5.48 -14.70 -7.03
CA THR A 33 -6.34 -13.64 -7.57
C THR A 33 -7.82 -14.01 -7.56
N ASP A 34 -8.16 -15.30 -7.66
CA ASP A 34 -9.54 -15.79 -7.56
C ASP A 34 -9.79 -16.36 -6.15
N PRO A 35 -10.71 -15.75 -5.36
CA PRO A 35 -11.08 -16.24 -4.03
C PRO A 35 -11.61 -17.69 -4.04
N GLN A 36 -12.31 -18.11 -5.10
CA GLN A 36 -12.80 -19.48 -5.22
C GLN A 36 -11.66 -20.46 -5.45
N MET A 37 -10.66 -20.06 -6.25
CA MET A 37 -9.50 -20.88 -6.52
C MET A 37 -8.60 -21.00 -5.28
N ALA A 38 -8.38 -19.91 -4.56
CA ALA A 38 -7.65 -19.90 -3.29
C ALA A 38 -8.28 -20.85 -2.26
N MET A 39 -9.61 -20.80 -2.11
CA MET A 39 -10.37 -21.68 -1.22
C MET A 39 -10.22 -23.15 -1.62
N LYS A 40 -10.48 -23.47 -2.91
CA LYS A 40 -10.37 -24.85 -3.43
C LYS A 40 -8.95 -25.40 -3.28
N LEU A 41 -7.94 -24.60 -3.58
CA LEU A 41 -6.54 -25.01 -3.50
C LEU A 41 -6.12 -25.24 -2.04
N THR A 42 -6.48 -24.34 -1.12
CA THR A 42 -6.16 -24.48 0.31
C THR A 42 -6.78 -25.75 0.89
N ASN A 43 -8.08 -25.99 0.64
CA ASN A 43 -8.76 -27.19 1.12
C ASN A 43 -8.15 -28.46 0.50
N LYS A 44 -7.76 -28.41 -0.79
CA LYS A 44 -7.15 -29.58 -1.43
C LYS A 44 -5.75 -29.88 -0.90
N VAL A 45 -4.94 -28.86 -0.65
CA VAL A 45 -3.62 -28.99 -0.02
C VAL A 45 -3.77 -29.56 1.39
N ALA A 46 -4.73 -29.08 2.18
CA ALA A 46 -5.00 -29.62 3.51
C ALA A 46 -5.38 -31.11 3.50
N GLU A 47 -6.23 -31.55 2.55
CA GLU A 47 -6.59 -32.96 2.38
C GLU A 47 -5.37 -33.84 2.03
N VAL A 48 -4.58 -33.41 1.04
CA VAL A 48 -3.41 -34.17 0.58
C VAL A 48 -2.35 -34.22 1.68
N LEU A 49 -2.13 -33.11 2.37
CA LEU A 49 -1.20 -33.04 3.49
C LEU A 49 -1.64 -33.95 4.63
N LYS A 50 -2.93 -33.93 5.01
CA LYS A 50 -3.47 -34.84 6.03
C LYS A 50 -3.18 -36.30 5.68
N LYS A 51 -3.48 -36.72 4.44
CA LYS A 51 -3.21 -38.09 3.99
C LYS A 51 -1.72 -38.43 4.08
N LYS A 52 -0.85 -37.51 3.66
CA LYS A 52 0.60 -37.73 3.63
C LYS A 52 1.22 -37.80 5.02
N ILE A 53 0.69 -37.01 5.96
CA ILE A 53 1.11 -37.06 7.38
C ILE A 53 0.72 -38.39 8.01
N ILE A 54 -0.52 -38.86 7.81
CA ILE A 54 -0.97 -40.16 8.35
C ILE A 54 -0.12 -41.30 7.79
N GLU A 55 0.20 -41.25 6.48
CA GLU A 55 1.01 -42.26 5.79
C GLU A 55 2.46 -42.32 6.28
N ILE A 56 3.13 -41.17 6.42
CA ILE A 56 4.56 -41.11 6.77
C ILE A 56 4.79 -41.23 8.27
N MET A 57 3.97 -40.55 9.07
CA MET A 57 4.20 -40.42 10.51
C MET A 57 3.41 -41.44 11.34
N GLN A 58 2.56 -42.27 10.71
CA GLN A 58 1.72 -43.29 11.36
C GLN A 58 0.89 -42.75 12.54
N ILE A 59 0.52 -41.47 12.49
CA ILE A 59 -0.33 -40.84 13.49
C ILE A 59 -1.79 -40.85 13.04
N GLU A 60 -2.69 -41.24 13.93
CA GLU A 60 -4.11 -41.42 13.58
C GLU A 60 -4.93 -40.13 13.74
N ASN A 61 -4.49 -39.21 14.60
CA ASN A 61 -5.33 -38.08 15.03
C ASN A 61 -4.97 -36.74 14.36
N VAL A 62 -4.94 -36.71 13.02
CA VAL A 62 -4.79 -35.46 12.25
C VAL A 62 -6.16 -34.91 11.87
N GLN A 63 -6.48 -33.73 12.39
CA GLN A 63 -7.76 -33.07 12.12
C GLN A 63 -7.56 -31.69 11.49
N ILE A 64 -8.45 -31.36 10.56
CA ILE A 64 -8.54 -30.02 9.99
C ILE A 64 -9.42 -29.22 10.94
N ILE A 65 -8.79 -28.34 11.72
CA ILE A 65 -9.48 -27.52 12.74
C ILE A 65 -10.33 -26.44 12.08
N ASP A 66 -9.81 -25.84 11.02
CA ASP A 66 -10.47 -24.77 10.28
C ASP A 66 -10.37 -25.03 8.77
N LYS A 67 -11.51 -24.93 8.09
CA LYS A 67 -11.59 -25.13 6.64
C LYS A 67 -11.52 -23.77 5.97
N ALA A 68 -10.83 -23.70 4.83
CA ALA A 68 -10.82 -22.45 4.07
C ALA A 68 -12.22 -22.16 3.54
N GLU A 69 -12.77 -21.01 3.93
CA GLU A 69 -14.00 -20.45 3.41
C GLU A 69 -13.72 -19.41 2.32
N LEU A 70 -14.75 -19.09 1.53
CA LEU A 70 -14.65 -18.05 0.51
C LEU A 70 -14.50 -16.69 1.22
N GLN A 71 -13.34 -16.05 1.05
CA GLN A 71 -13.12 -14.70 1.56
C GLN A 71 -13.68 -13.66 0.56
N PRO A 72 -14.75 -12.91 0.90
CA PRO A 72 -15.30 -11.90 0.01
C PRO A 72 -14.43 -10.64 -0.04
N ASN A 73 -13.57 -10.43 0.96
CA ASN A 73 -12.71 -9.26 1.07
C ASN A 73 -11.28 -9.63 0.65
N PRO A 74 -10.68 -8.90 -0.31
CA PRO A 74 -9.30 -9.13 -0.70
C PRO A 74 -8.35 -8.74 0.44
N VAL A 75 -7.43 -9.64 0.79
CA VAL A 75 -6.42 -9.44 1.84
C VAL A 75 -5.40 -8.36 1.47
N SER A 76 -5.29 -8.05 0.17
CA SER A 76 -4.46 -6.98 -0.38
C SER A 76 -4.98 -6.55 -1.76
N PRO A 77 -4.69 -5.33 -2.23
CA PRO A 77 -4.02 -4.24 -1.52
C PRO A 77 -4.99 -3.44 -0.63
N ASN A 78 -4.48 -2.90 0.47
CA ASN A 78 -5.22 -2.02 1.38
C ASN A 78 -5.46 -0.66 0.70
N LYS A 79 -6.54 -0.56 -0.09
CA LYS A 79 -6.91 0.66 -0.85
C LYS A 79 -6.86 1.92 0.01
N ARG A 80 -7.40 1.87 1.24
CA ARG A 80 -7.39 3.01 2.18
C ARG A 80 -5.99 3.51 2.51
N MET A 81 -5.04 2.60 2.77
CA MET A 81 -3.65 2.97 3.06
C MET A 81 -3.00 3.62 1.84
N ASN A 82 -3.23 3.05 0.64
CA ASN A 82 -2.68 3.60 -0.59
C ASN A 82 -3.23 5.01 -0.90
N TYR A 83 -4.51 5.27 -0.62
CA TYR A 83 -5.09 6.61 -0.75
C TYR A 83 -4.43 7.62 0.20
N ILE A 84 -4.26 7.26 1.47
CA ILE A 84 -3.62 8.14 2.47
C ILE A 84 -2.19 8.48 2.04
N ILE A 85 -1.41 7.46 1.64
CA ILE A 85 -0.04 7.66 1.13
C ILE A 85 -0.06 8.58 -0.10
N GLY A 86 -0.98 8.36 -1.04
CA GLY A 86 -1.13 9.19 -2.24
C GLY A 86 -1.42 10.66 -1.92
N VAL A 87 -2.32 10.93 -0.97
CA VAL A 87 -2.64 12.30 -0.53
C VAL A 87 -1.42 12.99 0.09
N ILE A 88 -0.71 12.30 0.97
CA ILE A 88 0.49 12.85 1.63
C ILE A 88 1.58 13.15 0.60
N LEU A 89 1.85 12.22 -0.31
CA LEU A 89 2.82 12.44 -1.39
C LEU A 89 2.40 13.59 -2.32
N GLY A 90 1.12 13.70 -2.64
CA GLY A 90 0.58 14.80 -3.44
C GLY A 90 0.76 16.16 -2.79
N LEU A 91 0.53 16.27 -1.47
CA LEU A 91 0.76 17.51 -0.72
C LEU A 91 2.23 17.92 -0.70
N ILE A 92 3.13 16.96 -0.45
CA ILE A 92 4.58 17.21 -0.45
C ILE A 92 5.05 17.65 -1.83
N ALA A 93 4.61 16.95 -2.88
CA ALA A 93 4.95 17.31 -4.26
C ALA A 93 4.40 18.68 -4.65
N GLY A 94 3.14 18.97 -4.30
CA GLY A 94 2.51 20.27 -4.56
C GLY A 94 3.26 21.42 -3.88
N MET A 95 3.62 21.26 -2.61
CA MET A 95 4.42 22.25 -1.89
C MET A 95 5.81 22.41 -2.50
N GLY A 96 6.46 21.32 -2.90
CA GLY A 96 7.74 21.35 -3.62
C GLY A 96 7.65 22.10 -4.95
N ILE A 97 6.59 21.90 -5.73
CA ILE A 97 6.35 22.62 -6.99
C ILE A 97 6.16 24.11 -6.75
N ILE A 98 5.38 24.51 -5.74
CA ILE A 98 5.18 25.92 -5.39
C ILE A 98 6.50 26.57 -5.00
N LEU A 99 7.32 25.88 -4.20
CA LEU A 99 8.65 26.38 -3.82
C LEU A 99 9.58 26.51 -5.02
N LEU A 100 9.55 25.55 -5.96
CA LEU A 100 10.31 25.64 -7.20
C LEU A 100 9.86 26.84 -8.05
N ILE A 101 8.54 27.04 -8.19
CA ILE A 101 8.01 28.19 -8.92
C ILE A 101 8.47 29.50 -8.27
N ILE A 102 8.42 29.61 -6.94
CA ILE A 102 8.88 30.80 -6.22
C ILE A 102 10.40 30.99 -6.38
N TYR A 103 11.19 29.92 -6.32
CA TYR A 103 12.64 30.00 -6.47
C TYR A 103 13.06 30.43 -7.89
N PHE A 104 12.34 29.98 -8.91
CA PHE A 104 12.56 30.39 -10.30
C PHE A 104 11.83 31.69 -10.69
N ASP A 105 10.99 32.25 -9.80
CA ASP A 105 10.34 33.54 -10.00
C ASP A 105 11.31 34.67 -9.63
N ASN A 106 11.99 35.23 -10.64
CA ASN A 106 12.89 36.39 -10.50
C ASN A 106 12.15 37.73 -10.31
N THR A 107 10.86 37.73 -9.93
CA THR A 107 10.10 38.96 -9.71
C THR A 107 10.39 39.55 -8.34
N VAL A 108 10.86 40.80 -8.31
CA VAL A 108 11.06 41.61 -7.10
C VAL A 108 9.70 41.89 -6.46
N LYS A 109 9.36 41.17 -5.38
CA LYS A 109 8.10 41.34 -4.65
C LYS A 109 8.30 41.84 -3.22
N THR A 110 9.51 41.73 -2.68
CA THR A 110 9.84 42.18 -1.33
C THR A 110 10.84 43.34 -1.33
N PRO A 111 10.82 44.22 -0.30
CA PRO A 111 11.81 45.28 -0.15
C PRO A 111 13.25 44.76 -0.08
N GLU A 112 13.45 43.52 0.39
CA GLU A 112 14.74 42.84 0.41
C GLU A 112 15.25 42.49 -0.99
N ASP A 113 14.36 42.14 -1.93
CA ASP A 113 14.73 41.86 -3.33
C ASP A 113 15.28 43.10 -4.03
N VAL A 114 14.73 44.30 -3.72
CA VAL A 114 15.21 45.60 -4.21
C VAL A 114 16.63 45.88 -3.71
N LYS A 115 16.89 45.65 -2.41
CA LYS A 115 18.25 45.79 -1.85
C LYS A 115 19.24 44.84 -2.51
N LYS A 116 18.88 43.57 -2.73
CA LYS A 116 19.78 42.56 -3.32
C LYS A 116 20.12 42.82 -4.79
N HIS A 117 19.15 43.26 -5.60
CA HIS A 117 19.36 43.45 -7.04
C HIS A 117 19.90 44.83 -7.41
N LEU A 118 19.53 45.87 -6.65
CA LEU A 118 19.88 47.25 -6.97
C LEU A 118 20.95 47.83 -6.03
N ASN A 119 21.30 47.14 -4.94
CA ASN A 119 22.30 47.55 -3.94
C ASN A 119 22.06 48.94 -3.32
N LEU A 120 20.82 49.43 -3.39
CA LEU A 120 20.43 50.75 -2.90
C LEU A 120 19.67 50.63 -1.56
N PRO A 121 19.90 51.53 -0.60
CA PRO A 121 19.14 51.56 0.64
C PRO A 121 17.68 51.96 0.35
N VAL A 122 16.73 51.23 0.94
CA VAL A 122 15.30 51.55 0.86
C VAL A 122 15.01 52.75 1.75
N ILE A 123 14.70 53.90 1.13
CA ILE A 123 14.49 55.19 1.82
C ILE A 123 13.04 55.34 2.35
N GLY A 124 12.12 54.47 1.95
CA GLY A 124 10.75 54.44 2.46
C GLY A 124 9.83 53.52 1.66
N THR A 125 8.74 53.06 2.27
CA THR A 125 7.70 52.24 1.64
C THR A 125 6.42 53.06 1.45
N ILE A 126 5.91 53.15 0.22
CA ILE A 126 4.63 53.80 -0.07
C ILE A 126 3.51 52.77 0.16
N PRO A 127 2.62 52.98 1.14
CA PRO A 127 1.49 52.08 1.36
C PRO A 127 0.47 52.23 0.23
N SER A 128 0.13 51.12 -0.43
CA SER A 128 -0.93 51.10 -1.44
C SER A 128 -2.29 51.04 -0.73
N PHE A 129 -3.07 52.13 -0.77
CA PHE A 129 -4.46 52.11 -0.31
C PHE A 129 -5.37 51.55 -1.42
N LYS A 130 -5.98 50.38 -1.18
CA LYS A 130 -7.10 49.91 -2.00
C LYS A 130 -8.37 50.64 -1.56
N PHE A 131 -8.86 51.55 -2.39
CA PHE A 131 -10.18 52.15 -2.20
C PHE A 131 -11.24 51.06 -2.36
N TYR A 132 -11.87 50.66 -1.25
CA TYR A 132 -13.03 49.76 -1.28
C TYR A 132 -14.25 50.56 -1.75
N LYS A 133 -14.70 50.31 -2.98
CA LYS A 133 -15.92 50.91 -3.51
C LYS A 133 -17.12 50.13 -2.93
N ASN A 134 -17.65 50.58 -1.79
CA ASN A 134 -18.96 50.15 -1.30
C ASN A 134 -20.02 50.65 -2.27
N GLY A 135 -20.51 49.76 -3.14
CA GLY A 135 -21.76 49.94 -3.87
C GLY A 135 -22.91 49.50 -2.97
N ILE A 136 -23.88 50.40 -2.82
CA ILE A 136 -25.21 50.18 -2.21
C ILE A 136 -25.97 49.15 -3.05
#